data_AF-A0A8T3BXJ8-F1
#
_entry.id   AF-A0A8T3BXJ8-F1
#
_cell.length_a   1.000
_cell.length_b   1.000
_cell.length_c   1.000
_cell.angle_alpha   90.00
_cell.angle_beta   90.00
_cell.angle_gamma   90.00
#
_symmetry.space_group_name_H-M   'P 1'
#
loop_
_entity.id
_entity.type
_entity.pdbx_description
1 polymer ?
#
loop_
_entity_poly.entity_id
_entity_poly.type
_entity_poly.pdbx_seq_one_letter_code
_entity_poly.pdbx_strand_id
1 'polypeptide(L)' 'MLEVTTIAQECILEADFSEIYKNSKLHEKNKAIIVELSIPPPGSDDLHFSTQYPQMFHTQCIAYL' A
#
# COMPACT_ATOMS: atom_id res chain seq x y z
N MET A 1 -2.41 -11.47 -11.31
CA MET A 1 -2.77 -12.74 -10.66
C MET A 1 -1.73 -13.75 -11.07
N LEU A 2 -1.07 -14.40 -10.12
CA LEU A 2 0.00 -15.36 -10.45
C LEU A 2 -0.65 -16.63 -11.03
N GLU A 3 0.08 -17.41 -11.82
CA GLU A 3 -0.44 -18.66 -12.42
C GLU A 3 -1.09 -19.58 -11.37
N VAL A 4 -0.50 -19.63 -10.17
CA VAL A 4 -0.97 -20.41 -9.02
C VAL A 4 -2.19 -19.82 -8.29
N THR A 5 -2.53 -18.55 -8.54
CA THR A 5 -3.68 -17.88 -7.92
C THR A 5 -4.80 -17.58 -8.91
N THR A 6 -4.87 -18.33 -10.02
CA THR A 6 -5.88 -18.08 -11.08
C THR A 6 -7.28 -18.53 -10.69
N ILE A 7 -8.30 -17.90 -11.30
CA ILE A 7 -9.72 -18.30 -11.16
C ILE A 7 -9.93 -19.76 -11.56
N ALA A 8 -9.23 -20.25 -12.59
CA ALA A 8 -9.30 -21.66 -12.97
C ALA A 8 -8.86 -22.58 -11.81
N GLN A 9 -7.85 -22.16 -11.05
CA GLN A 9 -7.36 -22.89 -9.89
C GLN A 9 -8.34 -22.82 -8.71
N GLU A 10 -9.01 -21.68 -8.50
CA GLU A 10 -10.11 -21.54 -7.53
C GLU A 10 -11.27 -22.49 -7.85
N CYS A 11 -11.65 -22.60 -9.12
CA CYS A 11 -12.67 -23.57 -9.57
C CYS A 11 -12.25 -25.03 -9.34
N ILE A 12 -10.99 -25.37 -9.62
CA ILE A 12 -10.46 -26.73 -9.44
C ILE A 12 -10.42 -27.11 -7.95
N LEU A 13 -10.06 -26.15 -7.09
CA LEU A 13 -9.93 -26.36 -5.65
C LEU A 13 -11.24 -26.12 -4.89
N GLU A 14 -12.31 -25.72 -5.59
CA GLU A 14 -13.59 -25.29 -5.01
C GLU A 14 -13.41 -24.28 -3.85
N ALA A 15 -12.48 -23.34 -4.04
CA ALA A 15 -12.03 -22.43 -3.00
C ALA A 15 -11.96 -20.99 -3.53
N ASP A 16 -12.53 -20.03 -2.80
CA ASP A 16 -12.35 -18.60 -3.06
C ASP A 16 -11.15 -18.09 -2.24
N PHE A 17 -10.05 -17.75 -2.90
CA PHE A 17 -8.84 -17.31 -2.21
C PHE A 17 -9.03 -15.95 -1.51
N SER A 18 -9.91 -15.09 -2.04
CA SER A 18 -10.26 -13.80 -1.43
C SER A 18 -11.01 -14.01 -0.13
N GLU A 19 -11.97 -14.92 -0.10
CA GLU A 19 -12.71 -15.28 1.11
C GLU A 19 -11.79 -15.93 2.15
N ILE A 20 -10.96 -16.89 1.73
CA ILE A 20 -9.97 -17.54 2.60
C ILE A 20 -9.02 -16.51 3.22
N TYR A 21 -8.50 -15.57 2.41
CA TYR A 21 -7.64 -14.52 2.92
C TYR A 21 -8.39 -13.64 3.93
N LYS A 22 -9.60 -13.17 3.60
CA LYS A 22 -10.41 -12.31 4.49
C LYS A 22 -10.74 -12.97 5.83
N ASN A 23 -10.90 -14.28 5.85
CA ASN A 23 -11.19 -15.06 7.06
C ASN A 23 -9.91 -15.54 7.79
N SER A 24 -8.72 -15.19 7.29
CA SER A 24 -7.45 -15.60 7.88
C SER A 24 -6.98 -14.64 8.98
N LYS A 25 -6.23 -15.19 9.93
CA LYS A 25 -5.50 -14.40 10.93
C LYS A 25 -4.48 -13.44 10.31
N LEU A 26 -4.00 -13.74 9.10
CA LEU A 26 -3.09 -12.85 8.37
C LEU A 26 -3.80 -11.54 7.99
N HIS A 27 -5.05 -11.60 7.52
CA HIS A 27 -5.83 -10.41 7.21
C HIS A 27 -6.14 -9.58 8.45
N GLU A 28 -6.46 -10.22 9.58
CA GLU A 28 -6.64 -9.52 10.86
C GLU A 28 -5.37 -8.78 11.29
N LYS A 29 -4.21 -9.44 11.23
CA LYS A 29 -2.90 -8.83 11.53
C LYS A 29 -2.59 -7.66 10.59
N ASN A 30 -2.80 -7.84 9.29
CA ASN A 30 -2.56 -6.79 8.30
C ASN A 30 -3.44 -5.57 8.54
N LYS A 31 -4.72 -5.77 8.93
CA LYS A 31 -5.59 -4.65 9.33
C LYS A 31 -5.07 -3.90 10.56
N ALA A 32 -4.60 -4.61 11.58
CA ALA A 32 -4.02 -3.98 12.76
C ALA A 32 -2.78 -3.15 12.42
N ILE A 33 -1.89 -3.69 11.59
CA ILE A 33 -0.69 -2.98 11.11
C ILE A 33 -1.07 -1.74 10.30
N ILE A 34 -2.08 -1.83 9.42
CA ILE A 34 -2.56 -0.67 8.66
C ILE A 34 -3.02 0.44 9.62
N VAL A 35 -3.78 0.10 10.66
CA VAL A 35 -4.24 1.09 11.65
C VAL A 35 -3.05 1.72 12.37
N GLU A 36 -2.07 0.91 12.80
CA GLU A 36 -0.86 1.39 13.47
C GLU A 36 -0.06 2.36 12.58
N LEU A 37 0.16 1.99 11.32
CA LEU A 37 0.95 2.79 10.37
C LEU A 37 0.19 4.00 9.82
N SER A 38 -1.15 4.01 9.91
CA SER A 38 -1.97 5.14 9.50
C SER A 38 -1.99 6.27 10.55
N ILE A 39 -1.45 6.02 11.74
CA ILE A 39 -1.32 7.05 12.78
C ILE A 39 0.02 7.76 12.54
N PRO A 40 -0.02 9.04 12.11
CA PRO A 40 1.21 9.76 11.87
C PRO A 40 1.85 10.16 13.22
N PRO A 41 3.18 10.29 13.30
CA PRO A 41 3.86 10.60 14.56
C PRO A 41 3.35 11.90 15.20
N PRO A 42 3.36 12.02 16.54
CA PRO A 42 2.98 13.29 17.19
C PRO A 42 3.83 14.45 16.67
N GLY A 43 3.18 15.52 16.20
CA GLY A 43 3.84 16.70 15.63
C GLY A 43 4.20 16.59 14.14
N SER A 44 3.75 15.54 13.44
CA SER A 44 3.76 15.52 11.98
C SER A 44 2.55 16.27 11.41
N ASP A 45 2.77 17.07 10.39
CA ASP A 45 1.73 17.68 9.56
C ASP A 45 1.64 16.99 8.20
N ASP A 46 0.50 17.15 7.53
CA ASP A 46 0.33 16.71 6.16
C ASP A 46 1.35 17.39 5.24
N LEU A 47 1.90 16.61 4.30
CA LEU A 47 2.87 17.11 3.35
C LEU A 47 2.20 18.08 2.37
N HIS A 48 2.45 19.37 2.55
CA HIS A 48 1.93 20.42 1.68
C HIS A 48 2.97 20.87 0.66
N PHE A 49 2.68 20.66 -0.62
CA PHE A 49 3.52 21.16 -1.72
C PHE A 49 2.91 22.43 -2.31
N SER A 50 3.75 23.44 -2.58
CA SER A 50 3.31 24.68 -3.25
C SER A 50 3.00 24.48 -4.73
N THR A 51 3.53 23.42 -5.34
CA THR A 51 3.31 23.06 -6.75
C THR A 51 2.89 21.60 -6.85
N GLN A 52 2.00 21.29 -7.79
CA GLN A 52 1.53 19.91 -8.04
C GLN A 52 2.66 18.96 -8.45
N TYR A 53 3.65 19.48 -9.18
CA TYR A 53 4.78 18.71 -9.66
C TYR A 53 6.06 19.14 -8.95
N PRO A 54 7.03 18.21 -8.78
CA PRO A 54 8.37 18.56 -8.34
C PRO A 54 9.00 19.58 -9.29
N GLN A 55 9.82 20.48 -8.76
CA GLN A 55 10.63 21.39 -9.58
C GLN A 55 11.53 20.58 -10.52
N MET A 56 11.90 21.14 -11.67
CA MET A 56 12.81 20.46 -12.60
C MET A 56 14.13 20.13 -11.90
N PHE A 57 14.71 18.97 -12.22
CA PHE A 57 15.95 18.47 -11.62
C PHE A 57 17.08 19.52 -11.64
N HIS A 58 17.22 20.25 -12.74
CA HIS A 58 18.20 21.34 -12.88
C HIS A 58 17.99 22.47 -11.86
N THR A 59 16.72 22.86 -11.62
CA THR A 59 16.37 23.87 -10.62
C THR A 59 16.64 23.38 -9.20
N GLN A 60 16.44 22.09 -8.92
CA GLN A 60 16.75 21.49 -7.62
C GLN A 60 18.27 21.41 -7.37
N CYS A 61 19.07 21.01 -8.38
CA CYS A 61 20.52 20.90 -8.24
C CYS A 61 21.22 22.24 -8.02
N ILE A 62 20.74 23.33 -8.65
CA ILE A 62 21.33 24.67 -8.48
C ILE A 62 20.98 25.26 -7.10
N ALA A 63 19.86 24.87 -6.47
CA ALA A 63 19.48 25.40 -5.16
C ALA A 63 20.33 24.87 -3.98
N TYR A 64 21.10 23.80 -4.20
CA TYR A 64 21.95 23.15 -3.17
C TYR A 64 23.46 23.32 -3.42
N LEU A 65 23.86 24.09 -4.45
CA LEU A 65 25.23 24.53 -4.73
C LEU A 65 25.39 26.01 -4.36
#